data_AF-A0A2E0XYY0-F1
#
_entry.id   AF-A0A2E0XYY0-F1
#
_cell.length_a   1.000
_cell.length_b   1.000
_cell.length_c   1.000
_cell.angle_alpha   90.00
_cell.angle_beta   90.00
_cell.angle_gamma   90.00
#
_symmetry.space_group_name_H-M   'P 1'
#
loop_
_entity.id
_entity.type
_entity.pdbx_description
1 polymer ?
#
loop_
_entity_poly.entity_id
_entity_poly.type
_entity_poly.pdbx_seq_one_letter_code
_entity_poly.pdbx_strand_id
1 'polypeptide(L)'
;MFSVLAGSLLAASGCTSDKYHTWDYIKGNLTPEMAGISETKLDQERDLAVVNDTDWRAFSDDWGRVWLSDQPTMLSPYPLVNTGGNPN
;
A
#
# COMPACT_ATOMS: atom_id res chain seq x y z
N MET A 1 23.38 10.72 42.72
CA MET A 1 23.63 10.64 41.26
C MET A 1 22.33 10.36 40.50
N PHE A 2 21.26 11.14 40.73
CA PHE A 2 19.93 10.92 40.12
C PHE A 2 19.21 12.22 39.67
N SER A 3 19.82 13.40 39.82
CA SER A 3 19.11 14.69 39.63
C SER A 3 19.41 15.42 38.31
N VAL A 4 20.28 14.91 37.44
CA VAL A 4 20.68 15.61 36.20
C VAL A 4 19.79 15.22 35.00
N LEU A 5 19.12 14.06 35.07
CA LEU A 5 18.34 13.50 33.97
C LEU A 5 16.96 14.15 33.78
N ALA A 6 16.42 14.83 34.80
CA ALA A 6 15.12 15.48 34.71
C ALA A 6 15.19 16.88 34.03
N GLY A 7 16.33 17.55 34.08
CA GLY A 7 16.50 18.89 33.51
C GLY A 7 16.70 18.91 31.99
N SER A 8 17.27 17.85 31.41
CA SER A 8 17.57 17.79 29.98
C SER A 8 16.35 17.51 29.10
N LEU A 9 15.27 16.94 29.66
CA LEU A 9 14.05 16.66 28.89
C LEU A 9 13.21 17.91 28.62
N LEU A 10 13.31 18.93 29.49
CA LEU A 10 12.55 20.19 29.35
C LEU A 10 13.24 21.22 28.45
N ALA A 11 14.54 21.07 28.18
CA ALA A 11 15.26 21.93 27.24
C ALA A 11 15.03 21.56 25.76
N ALA A 12 14.44 20.39 25.49
CA ALA A 12 14.19 19.91 24.13
C ALA A 12 12.79 20.26 23.59
N SER A 13 11.93 20.92 24.37
CA SER A 13 10.59 21.34 23.91
C SER A 13 10.59 22.69 23.17
N GLY A 14 11.76 23.31 22.98
CA GLY A 14 11.90 24.66 22.43
C GLY A 14 12.44 24.73 21.00
N CYS A 15 11.79 24.08 20.03
CA CYS A 15 11.94 24.43 18.61
C CYS A 15 10.68 24.02 17.85
N THR A 16 9.73 24.95 17.70
CA THR A 16 8.74 24.89 16.61
C THR A 16 9.49 25.19 15.32
N SER A 17 10.17 24.18 14.78
CA SER A 17 10.70 24.22 13.42
C SER A 17 9.52 24.12 12.46
N ASP A 18 9.40 25.12 11.60
CA ASP A 18 8.41 25.18 10.53
C ASP A 18 8.56 23.91 9.67
N LYS A 19 7.55 23.03 9.71
CA LYS A 19 7.65 21.67 9.14
C LYS A 19 7.66 21.67 7.61
N TYR A 20 7.25 22.77 6.99
CA TYR A 20 6.99 22.87 5.56
C TYR A 20 8.24 23.18 4.71
N HIS A 21 9.39 23.48 5.34
CA HIS A 21 10.64 23.85 4.63
C HIS A 21 11.78 22.83 4.80
N THR A 22 11.48 21.63 5.31
CA THR A 22 12.50 20.59 5.47
C THR A 22 12.70 19.81 4.16
N TRP A 23 13.95 19.46 3.85
CA TRP A 23 14.30 18.73 2.63
C TRP A 23 13.60 17.37 2.52
N ASP A 24 13.32 16.73 3.67
CA ASP A 24 12.54 15.49 3.75
C ASP A 24 11.07 15.71 3.39
N TYR A 25 10.48 16.86 3.73
CA TYR A 25 9.11 17.20 3.32
C TYR A 25 9.01 17.41 1.80
N ILE A 26 9.99 18.11 1.21
CA ILE A 26 10.07 18.35 -0.24
C ILE A 26 10.27 17.04 -1.01
N LYS A 27 11.03 16.08 -0.47
CA LYS A 27 11.22 14.75 -1.07
C LYS A 27 10.05 13.79 -0.83
N GLY A 28 9.37 13.91 0.31
CA GLY A 28 8.26 13.03 0.69
C GLY A 28 6.98 13.36 -0.06
N ASN A 29 6.82 14.60 -0.52
CA ASN A 29 5.67 15.04 -1.30
C ASN A 29 6.14 15.97 -2.43
N LEU A 30 6.60 15.38 -3.54
CA LEU A 30 7.16 16.13 -4.68
C LEU A 30 6.12 17.00 -5.41
N THR A 31 4.82 16.73 -5.24
CA THR A 31 3.75 17.41 -5.96
C THR A 31 2.48 17.53 -5.12
N PRO A 32 2.49 18.30 -4.02
CA PRO A 32 1.30 18.50 -3.17
C PRO A 32 0.16 19.16 -3.95
N GLU A 33 0.49 20.03 -4.91
CA GLU A 33 -0.47 20.78 -5.73
C GLU A 33 -1.07 19.97 -6.89
N MET A 34 -0.49 18.81 -7.23
CA MET A 34 -1.03 17.91 -8.27
C MET A 34 -1.97 16.84 -7.70
N ALA A 35 -2.10 16.75 -6.37
CA ALA A 35 -3.10 15.91 -5.75
C ALA A 35 -4.49 16.51 -6.04
N GLY A 36 -5.09 16.07 -7.15
CA GLY A 36 -6.52 16.22 -7.41
C GLY A 36 -7.01 17.62 -7.74
N ILE A 37 -6.42 18.32 -8.72
CA ILE A 37 -7.14 19.47 -9.33
C ILE A 37 -8.50 18.99 -9.90
N SER A 38 -8.58 17.72 -10.30
CA SER A 38 -9.78 17.07 -10.84
C SER A 38 -10.35 15.94 -9.98
N GLU A 39 -9.66 15.53 -8.91
CA GLU A 39 -9.98 14.31 -8.17
C GLU A 39 -10.38 14.67 -6.74
N THR A 40 -11.59 14.26 -6.33
CA THR A 40 -12.03 14.51 -4.97
C THR A 40 -11.39 13.50 -4.03
N LYS A 41 -11.26 13.85 -2.74
CA LYS A 41 -10.78 12.92 -1.70
C LYS A 41 -11.52 11.57 -1.72
N LEU A 42 -12.81 11.60 -2.07
CA LEU A 42 -13.67 10.42 -2.11
C LEU A 42 -13.34 9.52 -3.32
N ASP A 43 -12.94 10.10 -4.45
CA ASP A 43 -12.46 9.34 -5.61
C ASP A 43 -11.15 8.63 -5.29
N GLN A 44 -10.23 9.29 -4.59
CA GLN A 44 -8.95 8.72 -4.17
C GLN A 44 -9.14 7.55 -3.19
N GLU A 45 -10.04 7.70 -2.20
CA GLU A 45 -10.38 6.62 -1.26
C GLU A 45 -11.04 5.43 -1.98
N ARG A 46 -11.89 5.68 -2.98
CA ARG A 46 -12.52 4.63 -3.79
C ARG A 46 -11.48 3.88 -4.63
N ASP A 47 -10.55 4.59 -5.26
CA ASP A 47 -9.51 3.97 -6.07
C ASP A 47 -8.61 3.08 -5.20
N LEU A 48 -8.20 3.58 -4.04
CA LEU A 48 -7.44 2.80 -3.06
C LEU A 48 -8.20 1.55 -2.59
N ALA A 49 -9.52 1.64 -2.40
CA ALA A 49 -10.34 0.50 -2.02
C ALA A 49 -10.40 -0.58 -3.12
N VAL A 50 -10.49 -0.19 -4.40
CA VAL A 50 -10.49 -1.12 -5.54
C VAL A 50 -9.13 -1.81 -5.70
N VAL A 51 -8.05 -1.05 -5.57
CA VAL A 51 -6.68 -1.59 -5.62
C VAL A 51 -6.49 -2.60 -4.49
N ASN A 52 -6.87 -2.24 -3.27
CA ASN A 52 -6.75 -3.13 -2.12
C ASN A 52 -7.56 -4.43 -2.29
N ASP A 53 -8.81 -4.36 -2.80
CA ASP A 53 -9.62 -5.56 -3.07
C ASP A 53 -8.94 -6.47 -4.11
N THR A 54 -8.35 -5.88 -5.15
CA THR A 54 -7.63 -6.63 -6.19
C THR A 54 -6.39 -7.32 -5.63
N ASP A 55 -5.61 -6.60 -4.81
CA ASP A 55 -4.40 -7.12 -4.18
C ASP A 55 -4.73 -8.27 -3.21
N TRP A 56 -5.84 -8.19 -2.47
CA TRP A 56 -6.27 -9.28 -1.59
C TRP A 56 -6.69 -10.53 -2.34
N ARG A 57 -7.31 -10.39 -3.52
CA ARG A 57 -7.63 -11.53 -4.37
C ARG A 57 -6.36 -12.18 -4.92
N ALA A 58 -5.43 -11.38 -5.42
CA ALA A 58 -4.14 -11.87 -5.91
C ALA A 58 -3.36 -12.60 -4.79
N PHE A 59 -3.35 -12.04 -3.59
CA PHE A 59 -2.73 -12.69 -2.43
C PHE A 59 -3.38 -14.04 -2.13
N SER A 60 -4.71 -14.10 -2.11
CA SER A 60 -5.44 -15.36 -1.89
C SER A 60 -5.10 -16.41 -2.96
N ASP A 61 -5.12 -16.02 -4.24
CA ASP A 61 -4.83 -16.91 -5.38
C ASP A 61 -3.39 -17.43 -5.34
N ASP A 62 -2.44 -16.58 -4.93
CA ASP A 62 -1.04 -16.97 -4.79
C ASP A 62 -0.85 -17.97 -3.65
N TRP A 63 -1.54 -17.78 -2.52
CA TRP A 63 -1.53 -18.74 -1.42
C TRP A 63 -2.14 -20.08 -1.82
N GLY A 64 -3.25 -20.07 -2.56
CA GLY A 64 -3.86 -21.31 -3.05
C GLY A 64 -2.99 -22.04 -4.07
N ARG A 65 -2.20 -21.30 -4.88
CA ARG A 65 -1.17 -21.87 -5.76
C ARG A 65 0.00 -22.47 -4.98
N VAL A 66 0.48 -21.81 -3.92
CA VAL A 66 1.57 -22.32 -3.07
C VAL A 66 1.17 -23.64 -2.41
N TRP A 67 -0.07 -23.74 -1.92
CA TRP A 67 -0.59 -24.97 -1.32
C TRP A 67 -1.16 -25.97 -2.31
N LEU A 68 -1.10 -25.68 -3.61
CA LEU A 68 -1.70 -26.49 -4.68
C LEU A 68 -3.19 -26.81 -4.42
N SER A 69 -3.91 -25.94 -3.69
CA SER A 69 -5.34 -26.12 -3.38
C SER A 69 -6.23 -25.79 -4.57
N ASP A 70 -5.73 -24.94 -5.48
CA ASP A 70 -6.54 -24.36 -6.56
C ASP A 70 -6.24 -24.99 -7.92
N GLN A 71 -5.34 -25.98 -7.97
CA GLN A 71 -5.09 -26.71 -9.20
C GLN A 71 -6.13 -27.83 -9.39
N PRO A 72 -6.83 -27.88 -10.55
CA PRO A 72 -7.66 -29.03 -10.87
C PRO A 72 -6.77 -30.27 -11.05
N THR A 73 -7.15 -31.40 -10.45
CA THR A 73 -6.48 -32.67 -10.71
C THR A 73 -6.69 -33.03 -12.19
N MET A 74 -5.61 -33.12 -12.95
CA MET A 74 -5.68 -33.51 -14.36
C MET A 74 -6.01 -35.00 -14.44
N LEU A 75 -7.30 -35.32 -14.50
CA LEU A 75 -7.80 -36.69 -14.64
C LEU A 75 -7.69 -37.23 -16.08
N SER A 76 -7.27 -36.40 -17.04
CA SER A 76 -7.07 -36.78 -18.44
C SER A 76 -5.60 -36.61 -18.86
N PRO A 77 -5.07 -37.46 -19.76
CA PRO A 77 -3.68 -37.37 -20.26
C PRO A 77 -3.40 -36.13 -21.14
N TYR A 78 -4.41 -35.30 -21.39
CA TYR A 78 -4.32 -34.16 -22.29
C TYR A 78 -4.40 -32.86 -21.49
N PRO A 79 -3.57 -31.85 -21.83
CA PRO A 79 -3.61 -30.56 -21.17
C PRO A 79 -4.96 -29.89 -21.44
N LEU A 80 -5.82 -29.83 -20.41
CA LEU A 80 -7.00 -28.99 -20.37
C LEU A 80 -6.53 -27.54 -20.24
N VAL A 81 -6.40 -26.86 -21.37
CA VAL A 81 -6.25 -25.41 -21.40
C VAL A 81 -7.56 -24.77 -20.93
N ASN A 82 -7.47 -23.86 -19.97
CA ASN A 82 -8.62 -23.10 -19.48
C ASN A 82 -9.10 -22.16 -20.60
N THR A 83 -10.16 -22.54 -21.31
CA THR A 83 -10.80 -21.73 -22.36
C THR A 83 -11.78 -20.70 -21.81
N GLY A 84 -11.86 -20.52 -20.49
CA GLY A 84 -12.72 -19.55 -19.82
C GLY A 84 -12.27 -18.12 -20.06
N GLY A 85 -12.51 -17.60 -21.27
CA GLY A 85 -12.29 -16.19 -21.59
C GLY A 85 -11.88 -15.90 -23.03
N ASN A 86 -11.50 -16.90 -23.83
CA ASN A 86 -11.21 -16.70 -25.24
C ASN A 86 -12.30 -17.35 -26.10
N PRO A 87 -13.34 -16.61 -26.54
CA PRO A 87 -14.20 -17.11 -27.60
C PRO A 87 -13.36 -17.17 -28.89
N ASN A 88 -13.27 -18.35 -29.49
CA ASN A 88 -12.96 -18.44 -30.92
C ASN A 88 -14.16 -17.96 -31.73
#